data_AF-A0A2T1HLL9-F1
#
_entry.id   AF-A0A2T1HLL9-F1
#
_cell.length_a   1.000
_cell.length_b   1.000
_cell.length_c   1.000
_cell.angle_alpha   90.00
_cell.angle_beta   90.00
_cell.angle_gamma   90.00
#
_symmetry.space_group_name_H-M   'P 1'
#
loop_
_entity.id
_entity.type
_entity.pdbx_description
1 polymer ?
#
loop_
_entity_poly.entity_id
_entity_poly.type
_entity_poly.pdbx_seq_one_letter_code
_entity_poly.pdbx_strand_id
1 'polypeptide(L)'
;MPRSMAPPTTTRTLAQLHFEDLDPRRFEDLVRQLAYDFRDWARIEATGRAGSDDGFDARAVEKVLAATANPEDDGGYEEGETAPSPGRLWLIQCKREKSLPPGKVAGYLEGLREAVEAEGVYGIVFAAACDFSKHARDKFFEMARNLGLQEAYMWGKGELEDMLFQPKNDGLLFAYFGFSLSTRRRTLKTDLRAKLAAKRKAARHLEVNRDVLVRYAGADKYPEQHPDESLLPMDRKQWRLWTYEGLAWDGLRFSIGRHFAWMGPDGSWDWAREMNDARPHFGDEHWERSETERRRKDRHQMMEFWMSLPEEERGWLEVSAVIPFQNVVEIDEHGDDIAEAPHVYVLDWDASDGPFAGWYPRLTLGGTLHGRYVDFDPEKEVDKFPAYDPDWKPAPCPADPDNDEAVED
;
A
#
# COMPACT_ATOMS: atom_id res chain seq x y z
N MET A 1 -8.96 -18.56 36.58
CA MET A 1 -9.69 -17.28 36.38
C MET A 1 -9.68 -16.97 34.88
N PRO A 2 -10.76 -17.17 34.12
CA PRO A 2 -10.75 -16.88 32.70
C PRO A 2 -10.95 -15.37 32.48
N ARG A 3 -10.03 -14.74 31.74
CA ARG A 3 -10.12 -13.33 31.33
C ARG A 3 -11.23 -13.18 30.29
N SER A 4 -12.18 -12.30 30.56
CA SER A 4 -13.20 -11.83 29.61
C SER A 4 -12.52 -11.15 28.42
N MET A 5 -12.71 -11.68 27.21
CA MET A 5 -12.34 -11.01 25.96
C MET A 5 -13.38 -9.93 25.67
N ALA A 6 -12.94 -8.67 25.62
CA ALA A 6 -13.77 -7.58 25.12
C ALA A 6 -14.17 -7.86 23.65
N PRO A 7 -15.41 -7.52 23.24
CA PRO A 7 -15.82 -7.65 21.85
C PRO A 7 -14.97 -6.73 20.95
N PRO A 8 -14.63 -7.16 19.73
CA PRO A 8 -13.85 -6.33 18.82
C PRO A 8 -14.61 -5.05 18.49
N THR A 9 -14.06 -3.91 18.91
CA THR A 9 -14.51 -2.58 18.49
C THR A 9 -14.13 -2.40 17.02
N THR A 10 -15.08 -2.67 16.13
CA THR A 10 -14.92 -2.41 14.69
C THR A 10 -15.06 -0.91 14.43
N THR A 11 -13.93 -0.19 14.46
CA THR A 11 -13.87 1.21 14.01
C THR A 11 -12.84 1.35 12.90
N ARG A 12 -13.13 0.76 11.74
CA ARG A 12 -12.68 1.33 10.47
C ARG A 12 -13.88 2.00 9.82
N THR A 13 -14.30 3.12 10.38
CA THR A 13 -15.11 4.08 9.65
C THR A 13 -14.30 4.49 8.43
N LEU A 14 -14.87 4.32 7.23
CA LEU A 14 -14.37 5.02 6.04
C LEU A 14 -14.22 6.50 6.45
N ALA A 15 -13.08 7.11 6.10
CA ALA A 15 -12.77 8.48 6.50
C ALA A 15 -13.98 9.39 6.19
N GLN A 16 -14.48 10.10 7.20
CA GLN A 16 -15.59 11.03 7.04
C GLN A 16 -15.23 12.06 5.97
N LEU A 17 -16.19 12.44 5.13
CA LEU A 17 -15.96 13.45 4.11
C LEU A 17 -15.99 14.84 4.76
N HIS A 18 -14.97 15.63 4.50
CA HIS A 18 -14.83 17.00 4.99
C HIS A 18 -15.35 17.99 3.94
N PHE A 19 -16.68 18.07 3.80
CA PHE A 19 -17.34 18.99 2.84
C PHE A 19 -17.04 20.47 3.13
N GLU A 20 -16.75 20.79 4.39
CA GLU A 20 -16.34 22.11 4.85
C GLU A 20 -15.01 22.59 4.28
N ASP A 21 -14.18 21.69 3.76
CA ASP A 21 -12.88 22.02 3.15
C ASP A 21 -13.00 22.29 1.65
N LEU A 22 -14.13 21.95 1.03
CA LEU A 22 -14.39 22.29 -0.37
C LEU A 22 -14.62 23.79 -0.52
N ASP A 23 -14.10 24.39 -1.59
CA ASP A 23 -14.46 25.75 -2.00
C ASP A 23 -16.00 25.87 -2.13
N PRO A 24 -16.65 26.98 -1.71
CA PRO A 24 -18.10 27.14 -1.79
C PRO A 24 -18.70 26.77 -3.15
N ARG A 25 -18.06 27.20 -4.24
CA ARG A 25 -18.52 26.90 -5.61
C ARG A 25 -18.36 25.43 -5.97
N ARG A 26 -17.31 24.79 -5.45
CA ARG A 26 -17.10 23.35 -5.63
C ARG A 26 -18.16 22.54 -4.89
N PHE A 27 -18.58 22.98 -3.70
CA PHE A 27 -19.68 22.34 -2.98
C PHE A 27 -21.01 22.46 -3.74
N GLU A 28 -21.32 23.64 -4.28
CA GLU A 28 -22.49 23.85 -5.16
C GLU A 28 -22.44 22.94 -6.40
N ASP A 29 -21.29 22.88 -7.08
CA ASP A 29 -21.10 22.04 -8.25
C ASP A 29 -21.22 20.54 -7.95
N LEU A 30 -20.78 20.10 -6.76
CA LEU A 30 -20.93 18.73 -6.28
C LEU A 30 -22.41 18.37 -6.06
N VAL A 31 -23.15 19.22 -5.34
CA VAL A 31 -24.58 19.03 -5.08
C VAL A 31 -25.36 19.01 -6.40
N ARG A 32 -25.04 19.93 -7.32
CA ARG A 32 -25.65 19.95 -8.66
C ARG A 32 -25.36 18.68 -9.45
N GLN A 33 -24.14 18.13 -9.35
CA GLN A 33 -23.80 16.88 -10.00
C GLN A 33 -24.55 15.68 -9.43
N LEU A 34 -24.71 15.62 -8.11
CA LEU A 34 -25.58 14.65 -7.45
C LEU A 34 -27.05 14.80 -7.87
N ALA A 35 -27.49 16.05 -8.07
CA ALA A 35 -28.86 16.34 -8.46
C ALA A 35 -29.23 15.80 -9.85
N TYR A 36 -28.29 15.70 -10.83
CA TYR A 36 -28.61 15.15 -12.16
C TYR A 36 -29.26 13.76 -12.11
N ASP A 37 -28.88 12.95 -11.14
CA ASP A 37 -29.39 11.59 -10.94
C ASP A 37 -30.64 11.50 -10.05
N PHE A 38 -31.08 12.63 -9.50
CA PHE A 38 -32.18 12.67 -8.53
C PHE A 38 -33.57 12.59 -9.20
N ARG A 39 -33.71 13.19 -10.40
CA ARG A 39 -34.94 13.24 -11.21
C ARG A 39 -34.60 13.31 -12.70
N ASP A 40 -35.59 13.10 -13.56
CA ASP A 40 -35.45 13.30 -15.01
C ASP A 40 -35.63 14.78 -15.37
N TRP A 41 -34.50 15.51 -15.36
CA TRP A 41 -34.49 16.93 -15.64
C TRP A 41 -34.58 17.23 -17.13
N ALA A 42 -35.38 18.23 -17.50
CA ALA A 42 -35.31 18.90 -18.79
C ALA A 42 -34.08 19.81 -18.86
N ARG A 43 -33.79 20.53 -17.77
CA ARG A 43 -32.62 21.40 -17.63
C ARG A 43 -32.29 21.67 -16.16
N ILE A 44 -31.02 21.90 -15.87
CA ILE A 44 -30.52 22.43 -14.60
C ILE A 44 -29.59 23.60 -14.93
N GLU A 45 -29.85 24.77 -14.36
CA GLU A 45 -29.13 26.01 -14.59
C GLU A 45 -28.51 26.51 -13.27
N ALA A 46 -27.23 26.84 -13.28
CA ALA A 46 -26.55 27.42 -12.13
C ALA A 46 -26.76 28.94 -12.12
N THR A 47 -27.47 29.46 -11.12
CA THR A 47 -27.80 30.89 -11.01
C THR A 47 -26.76 31.67 -10.21
N GLY A 48 -25.99 31.01 -9.33
CA GLY A 48 -24.96 31.64 -8.49
C GLY A 48 -23.71 32.19 -9.18
N ARG A 49 -23.51 32.00 -10.50
CA ARG A 49 -22.29 32.47 -11.20
C ARG A 49 -22.32 33.94 -11.64
N ALA A 50 -23.49 34.57 -11.71
CA ALA A 50 -23.67 35.90 -12.31
C ALA A 50 -23.74 37.07 -11.30
N GLY A 51 -23.65 36.81 -9.99
CA GLY A 51 -23.56 37.86 -8.96
C GLY A 51 -24.87 38.58 -8.61
N SER A 52 -26.03 38.13 -9.12
CA SER A 52 -27.35 38.50 -8.58
C SER A 52 -27.76 37.43 -7.57
N ASP A 53 -27.85 37.82 -6.30
CA ASP A 53 -28.05 36.93 -5.16
C ASP A 53 -29.55 36.72 -4.95
N ASP A 54 -30.25 36.15 -5.94
CA ASP A 54 -31.71 35.88 -5.89
C ASP A 54 -32.08 34.79 -4.84
N GLY A 55 -31.16 34.48 -3.93
CA GLY A 55 -31.35 33.61 -2.79
C GLY A 55 -30.97 32.15 -3.03
N PHE A 56 -30.99 31.64 -4.27
CA PHE A 56 -30.81 30.21 -4.60
C PHE A 56 -29.62 29.93 -5.55
N ASP A 57 -29.01 28.75 -5.39
CA ASP A 57 -27.74 28.40 -6.05
C ASP A 57 -27.93 27.77 -7.44
N ALA A 58 -29.01 27.00 -7.63
CA ALA A 58 -29.40 26.48 -8.93
C ALA A 58 -30.92 26.34 -9.07
N ARG A 59 -31.38 26.37 -10.33
CA ARG A 59 -32.77 26.13 -10.73
C ARG A 59 -32.85 24.94 -11.69
N ALA A 60 -33.86 24.11 -11.54
CA ALA A 60 -34.05 22.93 -12.37
C ALA A 60 -35.50 22.81 -12.85
N VAL A 61 -35.70 22.29 -14.06
CA VAL A 61 -37.02 21.98 -14.60
C VAL A 61 -37.11 20.48 -14.81
N GLU A 62 -38.02 19.82 -14.12
CA GLU A 62 -38.30 18.39 -14.24
C GLU A 62 -39.28 18.12 -15.39
N LYS A 63 -39.03 17.08 -16.19
CA LYS A 63 -39.97 16.64 -17.23
C LYS A 63 -41.16 15.97 -16.59
N VAL A 64 -42.37 16.40 -16.96
CA VAL A 64 -43.59 15.69 -16.58
C VAL A 64 -44.08 14.93 -17.81
N LEU A 65 -44.07 13.60 -17.72
CA LEU A 65 -44.80 12.79 -18.69
C LEU A 65 -46.30 13.06 -18.46
N ALA A 66 -46.98 13.60 -19.48
CA ALA A 66 -48.42 13.71 -19.43
C ALA A 66 -48.98 12.31 -19.22
N ALA A 67 -49.69 12.10 -18.10
CA ALA A 67 -50.37 10.84 -17.85
C ALA A 67 -51.29 10.57 -19.05
N THR A 68 -51.09 9.42 -19.68
CA THR A 68 -51.85 8.93 -20.82
C THR A 68 -53.34 9.14 -20.58
N ALA A 69 -53.99 9.90 -21.48
CA ALA A 69 -55.43 9.87 -21.64
C ALA A 69 -55.87 8.40 -21.83
N ASN A 70 -57.03 8.07 -21.25
CA ASN A 70 -57.63 6.74 -21.26
C ASN A 70 -57.49 6.02 -22.62
N PRO A 71 -57.14 4.72 -22.66
CA PRO A 71 -57.01 3.96 -23.90
C PRO A 71 -58.35 3.48 -24.47
N GLU A 72 -59.41 4.29 -24.38
CA GLU A 72 -60.71 4.01 -24.98
C GLU A 72 -61.17 5.18 -25.86
N ASP A 73 -60.42 5.46 -26.92
CA ASP A 73 -61.01 6.06 -28.13
C ASP A 73 -60.20 5.62 -29.35
N ASP A 74 -60.74 4.63 -30.07
CA ASP A 74 -60.23 4.13 -31.35
C ASP A 74 -60.71 5.08 -32.45
N GLY A 75 -59.87 6.03 -32.85
CA GLY A 75 -60.22 6.94 -33.94
C GLY A 75 -59.20 8.02 -34.27
N GLY A 76 -58.36 7.75 -35.28
CA GLY A 76 -57.77 8.78 -36.13
C GLY A 76 -56.33 9.19 -35.77
N TYR A 77 -55.38 8.79 -36.61
CA TYR A 77 -54.05 9.37 -36.64
C TYR A 77 -54.12 10.80 -37.20
N GLU A 78 -54.35 11.79 -36.34
CA GLU A 78 -53.87 13.15 -36.59
C GLU A 78 -52.60 13.37 -35.76
N GLU A 79 -51.51 13.63 -36.47
CA GLU A 79 -50.20 13.99 -35.97
C GLU A 79 -50.26 15.41 -35.37
N GLY A 80 -50.89 15.53 -34.20
CA GLY A 80 -50.92 16.76 -33.42
C GLY A 80 -49.70 16.83 -32.51
N GLU A 81 -48.78 17.76 -32.79
CA GLU A 81 -47.72 18.16 -31.87
C GLU A 81 -48.32 18.41 -30.48
N THR A 82 -48.08 17.48 -29.56
CA THR A 82 -48.51 17.62 -28.17
C THR A 82 -47.64 18.71 -27.58
N ALA A 83 -48.22 19.89 -27.34
CA ALA A 83 -47.50 21.01 -26.74
C ALA A 83 -46.77 20.53 -25.46
N PRO A 84 -45.49 20.88 -25.26
CA PRO A 84 -44.74 20.42 -24.10
C PRO A 84 -45.45 20.88 -22.83
N SER A 85 -45.85 19.92 -22.00
CA SER A 85 -46.38 20.21 -20.66
C SER A 85 -45.39 21.11 -19.91
N PRO A 86 -45.84 22.19 -19.25
CA PRO A 86 -44.94 23.03 -18.46
C PRO A 86 -44.30 22.15 -17.38
N GLY A 87 -42.98 21.94 -17.49
CA GLY A 87 -42.23 21.13 -16.54
C GLY A 87 -42.32 21.70 -15.13
N ARG A 88 -42.05 20.86 -14.12
CA ARG A 88 -42.09 21.30 -12.71
C ARG A 88 -40.82 22.07 -12.39
N LEU A 89 -40.96 23.27 -11.82
CA LEU A 89 -39.83 24.11 -11.43
C LEU A 89 -39.32 23.73 -10.04
N TRP A 90 -38.01 23.59 -9.92
CA TRP A 90 -37.33 23.22 -8.69
C TRP A 90 -36.22 24.21 -8.36
N LEU A 91 -36.09 24.53 -7.07
CA LEU A 91 -34.97 25.31 -6.55
C LEU A 91 -33.99 24.40 -5.80
N ILE A 92 -32.69 24.65 -5.96
CA ILE A 92 -31.63 23.97 -5.24
C ILE A 92 -30.85 25.01 -4.45
N GLN A 93 -30.84 24.85 -3.13
CA GLN A 93 -30.06 25.65 -2.21
C GLN A 93 -28.93 24.82 -1.60
N CYS A 94 -27.72 25.35 -1.61
CA CYS A 94 -26.52 24.79 -1.03
C CYS A 94 -26.03 25.70 0.10
N LYS A 95 -25.78 25.13 1.29
CA LYS A 95 -25.20 25.87 2.42
C LYS A 95 -24.00 25.11 3.01
N ARG A 96 -22.81 25.65 2.76
CA ARG A 96 -21.53 25.12 3.26
C ARG A 96 -21.20 25.70 4.64
N GLU A 97 -21.95 25.28 5.66
CA GLU A 97 -21.74 25.71 7.05
C GLU A 97 -21.50 24.51 7.97
N LYS A 98 -20.77 24.72 9.08
CA LYS A 98 -20.50 23.66 10.07
C LYS A 98 -21.73 23.28 10.90
N SER A 99 -22.69 24.18 11.04
CA SER A 99 -23.93 23.94 11.77
C SER A 99 -25.02 24.89 11.27
N LEU A 100 -26.22 24.35 11.06
CA LEU A 100 -27.39 25.10 10.65
C LEU A 100 -28.51 24.98 11.70
N PRO A 101 -28.66 25.97 12.59
CA PRO A 101 -29.73 25.96 13.57
C PRO A 101 -31.10 26.19 12.91
N PRO A 102 -32.21 25.73 13.53
CA PRO A 102 -33.55 25.79 12.93
C PRO A 102 -33.97 27.20 12.48
N GLY A 103 -33.63 28.23 13.25
CA GLY A 103 -33.95 29.63 12.90
C GLY A 103 -33.23 30.13 11.64
N LYS A 104 -32.04 29.59 11.34
CA LYS A 104 -31.29 29.97 10.13
C LYS A 104 -31.84 29.29 8.88
N VAL A 105 -32.23 28.02 9.01
CA VAL A 105 -32.97 27.30 7.96
C VAL A 105 -34.28 28.03 7.63
N ALA A 106 -34.96 28.56 8.66
CA ALA A 106 -36.13 29.41 8.48
C ALA A 106 -35.86 30.70 7.73
N GLY A 107 -34.80 31.42 8.10
CA GLY A 107 -34.40 32.63 7.39
C GLY A 107 -34.12 32.38 5.90
N TYR A 108 -33.47 31.27 5.56
CA TYR A 108 -33.19 30.93 4.16
C TYR A 108 -34.45 30.63 3.35
N LEU A 109 -35.39 29.85 3.90
CA LEU A 109 -36.66 29.57 3.20
C LEU A 109 -37.54 30.83 3.05
N GLU A 110 -37.56 31.70 4.05
CA GLU A 110 -38.30 32.96 3.97
C GLU A 110 -37.73 33.88 2.87
N GLY A 111 -36.40 33.90 2.70
CA GLY A 111 -35.75 34.64 1.61
C GLY A 111 -36.11 34.15 0.21
N LEU A 112 -36.64 32.91 0.09
CA LEU A 112 -37.08 32.35 -1.19
C LEU A 112 -38.57 32.60 -1.47
N ARG A 113 -39.32 33.18 -0.53
CA ARG A 113 -40.78 33.37 -0.66
C ARG A 113 -41.17 34.07 -1.95
N GLU A 114 -40.50 35.17 -2.28
CA GLU A 114 -40.80 35.96 -3.48
C GLU A 114 -40.60 35.14 -4.76
N ALA A 115 -39.51 34.37 -4.85
CA ALA A 115 -39.23 33.49 -5.98
C ALA A 115 -40.25 32.35 -6.09
N VAL A 116 -40.64 31.75 -4.95
CA VAL A 116 -41.63 30.67 -4.91
C VAL A 116 -43.00 31.15 -5.39
N GLU A 117 -43.44 32.32 -4.92
CA GLU A 117 -44.74 32.91 -5.26
C GLU A 117 -44.76 33.44 -6.71
N ALA A 118 -43.68 34.06 -7.18
CA ALA A 118 -43.61 34.64 -8.53
C ALA A 118 -43.45 33.58 -9.64
N GLU A 119 -42.65 32.54 -9.40
CA GLU A 119 -42.30 31.55 -10.44
C GLU A 119 -43.10 30.25 -10.35
N GLY A 120 -43.93 30.08 -9.31
CA GLY A 120 -44.74 28.87 -9.12
C GLY A 120 -43.88 27.62 -8.89
N VAL A 121 -42.91 27.72 -7.97
CA VAL A 121 -41.96 26.65 -7.67
C VAL A 121 -42.70 25.41 -7.13
N TYR A 122 -42.45 24.26 -7.75
CA TYR A 122 -43.05 22.98 -7.35
C TYR A 122 -42.34 22.37 -6.14
N GLY A 123 -41.01 22.42 -6.10
CA GLY A 123 -40.27 21.85 -4.98
C GLY A 123 -38.88 22.41 -4.74
N ILE A 124 -38.29 22.03 -3.60
CA ILE A 124 -36.96 22.50 -3.18
C ILE A 124 -36.05 21.36 -2.73
N VAL A 125 -34.77 21.46 -3.09
CA VAL A 125 -33.68 20.67 -2.52
C VAL A 125 -32.79 21.60 -1.69
N PHE A 126 -32.72 21.36 -0.39
CA PHE A 126 -31.88 22.11 0.54
C PHE A 126 -30.71 21.23 1.00
N ALA A 127 -29.52 21.48 0.45
CA ALA A 127 -28.31 20.73 0.72
C ALA A 127 -27.36 21.49 1.67
N ALA A 128 -26.78 20.80 2.64
CA ALA A 128 -25.80 21.39 3.54
C ALA A 128 -24.62 20.46 3.87
N ALA A 129 -23.48 21.08 4.15
CA ALA A 129 -22.25 20.39 4.54
C ALA A 129 -22.28 19.83 5.98
N CYS A 130 -23.36 20.04 6.73
CA CYS A 130 -23.54 19.58 8.10
C CYS A 130 -24.81 18.73 8.25
N ASP A 131 -24.90 17.97 9.34
CA ASP A 131 -26.13 17.27 9.69
C ASP A 131 -27.18 18.21 10.27
N PHE A 132 -28.45 17.91 9.98
CA PHE A 132 -29.60 18.64 10.52
C PHE A 132 -30.15 17.96 11.77
N SER A 133 -30.38 18.74 12.82
CA SER A 133 -31.13 18.27 13.98
C SER A 133 -32.57 17.94 13.61
N LYS A 134 -33.22 17.06 14.37
CA LYS A 134 -34.64 16.74 14.18
C LYS A 134 -35.51 18.01 14.16
N HIS A 135 -35.25 18.93 15.08
CA HIS A 135 -35.99 20.19 15.16
C HIS A 135 -35.81 21.07 13.92
N ALA A 136 -34.62 21.08 13.33
CA ALA A 136 -34.38 21.81 12.06
C ALA A 136 -35.13 21.17 10.90
N ARG A 137 -35.18 19.83 10.83
CA ARG A 137 -35.97 19.09 9.83
C ARG A 137 -37.46 19.39 9.97
N ASP A 138 -38.01 19.24 11.17
CA ASP A 138 -39.43 19.49 11.45
C ASP A 138 -39.82 20.93 11.04
N LYS A 139 -38.97 21.91 11.38
CA LYS A 139 -39.20 23.31 11.02
C LYS A 139 -39.13 23.57 9.52
N PHE A 140 -38.18 22.97 8.82
CA PHE A 140 -38.06 23.07 7.37
C PHE A 140 -39.33 22.58 6.66
N PHE A 141 -39.82 21.39 7.01
CA PHE A 141 -41.03 20.82 6.38
C PHE A 141 -42.31 21.56 6.76
N GLU A 142 -42.39 22.15 7.95
CA GLU A 142 -43.49 23.06 8.32
C GLU A 142 -43.52 24.28 7.39
N MET A 143 -42.38 24.94 7.18
CA MET A 143 -42.34 26.16 6.37
C MET A 143 -42.47 25.88 4.88
N ALA A 144 -41.89 24.79 4.36
CA ALA A 144 -42.05 24.42 2.96
C ALA A 144 -43.54 24.23 2.60
N ARG A 145 -44.32 23.61 3.50
CA ARG A 145 -45.78 23.49 3.36
C ARG A 145 -46.49 24.84 3.41
N ASN A 146 -46.07 25.73 4.31
CA ASN A 146 -46.65 27.08 4.41
C ASN A 146 -46.34 27.96 3.18
N LEU A 147 -45.24 27.68 2.48
CA LEU A 147 -44.87 28.33 1.21
C LEU A 147 -45.58 27.71 0.00
N GLY A 148 -46.39 26.65 0.18
CA GLY A 148 -47.14 26.01 -0.90
C GLY A 148 -46.32 25.04 -1.77
N LEU A 149 -45.09 24.70 -1.37
CA LEU A 149 -44.25 23.74 -2.08
C LEU A 149 -44.87 22.34 -2.01
N GLN A 150 -44.92 21.64 -3.14
CA GLN A 150 -45.46 20.28 -3.24
C GLN A 150 -44.45 19.25 -2.74
N GLU A 151 -43.16 19.46 -3.02
CA GLU A 151 -42.08 18.58 -2.59
C GLU A 151 -40.93 19.37 -1.93
N ALA A 152 -40.33 18.80 -0.89
CA ALA A 152 -39.19 19.40 -0.22
C ALA A 152 -38.23 18.31 0.25
N TYR A 153 -36.93 18.52 0.02
CA TYR A 153 -35.89 17.57 0.37
C TYR A 153 -34.76 18.28 1.12
N MET A 154 -34.23 17.63 2.17
CA MET A 154 -33.05 18.07 2.89
C MET A 154 -31.92 17.06 2.70
N TRP A 155 -30.78 17.51 2.19
CA TRP A 155 -29.56 16.70 2.08
C TRP A 155 -28.53 17.21 3.08
N GLY A 156 -28.41 16.53 4.22
CA GLY A 156 -27.37 16.83 5.20
C GLY A 156 -26.06 16.12 4.83
N LYS A 157 -25.07 16.26 5.71
CA LYS A 157 -23.77 15.57 5.56
C LYS A 157 -23.96 14.06 5.35
N GLY A 158 -24.73 13.39 6.21
CA GLY A 158 -24.99 11.95 6.08
C GLY A 158 -25.61 11.57 4.74
N GLU A 159 -26.65 12.27 4.28
CA GLU A 159 -27.29 11.96 2.99
C GLU A 159 -26.34 12.20 1.80
N LEU A 160 -25.50 13.25 1.85
CA LEU A 160 -24.48 13.52 0.83
C LEU A 160 -23.40 12.45 0.79
N GLU A 161 -22.91 11.99 1.95
CA GLU A 161 -21.95 10.88 2.04
C GLU A 161 -22.55 9.60 1.44
N ASP A 162 -23.76 9.23 1.86
CA ASP A 162 -24.45 8.03 1.39
C ASP A 162 -24.66 8.04 -0.13
N MET A 163 -25.01 9.21 -0.70
CA MET A 163 -25.11 9.36 -2.15
C MET A 163 -23.74 9.23 -2.84
N LEU A 164 -22.68 9.81 -2.28
CA LEU A 164 -21.34 9.78 -2.87
C LEU A 164 -20.69 8.40 -2.83
N PHE A 165 -20.93 7.62 -1.78
CA PHE A 165 -20.40 6.25 -1.67
C PHE A 165 -21.09 5.24 -2.59
N GLN A 166 -22.12 5.64 -3.35
CA GLN A 166 -22.70 4.78 -4.37
C GLN A 166 -21.72 4.58 -5.54
N PRO A 167 -21.59 3.36 -6.10
CA PRO A 167 -20.62 3.07 -7.16
C PRO A 167 -20.71 3.98 -8.39
N LYS A 168 -21.92 4.48 -8.71
CA LYS A 168 -22.15 5.40 -9.82
C LYS A 168 -21.53 6.79 -9.62
N ASN A 169 -21.32 7.20 -8.36
CA ASN A 169 -20.78 8.49 -7.99
C ASN A 169 -19.28 8.43 -7.65
N ASP A 170 -18.60 7.32 -7.94
CA ASP A 170 -17.15 7.14 -7.69
C ASP A 170 -16.29 8.18 -8.43
N GLY A 171 -16.74 8.63 -9.60
CA GLY A 171 -16.10 9.74 -10.32
C GLY A 171 -16.17 11.07 -9.56
N LEU A 172 -17.27 11.32 -8.82
CA LEU A 172 -17.43 12.50 -7.98
C LEU A 172 -16.55 12.40 -6.73
N LEU A 173 -16.46 11.24 -6.10
CA LEU A 173 -15.53 11.01 -4.98
C LEU A 173 -14.09 11.33 -5.38
N PHE A 174 -13.66 10.86 -6.55
CA PHE A 174 -12.31 11.14 -7.06
C PHE A 174 -12.11 12.62 -7.39
N ALA A 175 -13.04 13.23 -8.11
CA ALA A 175 -12.90 14.63 -8.56
C ALA A 175 -12.88 15.65 -7.42
N TYR A 176 -13.63 15.39 -6.34
CA TYR A 176 -13.80 16.35 -5.24
C TYR A 176 -12.95 16.02 -4.01
N PHE A 177 -12.72 14.74 -3.70
CA PHE A 177 -12.02 14.32 -2.49
C PHE A 177 -10.71 13.55 -2.77
N GLY A 178 -10.38 13.32 -4.05
CA GLY A 178 -9.10 12.72 -4.44
C GLY A 178 -8.98 11.21 -4.19
N PHE A 179 -10.08 10.53 -3.84
CA PHE A 179 -10.05 9.08 -3.64
C PHE A 179 -11.21 8.38 -4.35
N SER A 180 -10.98 7.12 -4.77
CA SER A 180 -11.95 6.30 -5.50
C SER A 180 -12.00 4.90 -4.90
N LEU A 181 -13.22 4.39 -4.72
CA LEU A 181 -13.50 3.03 -4.27
C LEU A 181 -13.12 2.00 -5.35
N SER A 182 -13.30 2.34 -6.64
CA SER A 182 -12.92 1.47 -7.75
C SER A 182 -11.40 1.40 -7.95
N THR A 183 -10.68 2.50 -7.71
CA THR A 183 -9.21 2.57 -7.79
C THR A 183 -8.57 1.67 -6.73
N ARG A 184 -9.11 1.64 -5.50
CA ARG A 184 -8.63 0.76 -4.43
C ARG A 184 -8.81 -0.75 -4.73
N ARG A 185 -9.87 -1.13 -5.45
CA ARG A 185 -10.08 -2.52 -5.89
C ARG A 185 -9.18 -2.87 -7.09
N ARG A 186 -8.94 -1.91 -7.99
CA ARG A 186 -8.03 -2.08 -9.14
C ARG A 186 -6.57 -2.23 -8.69
N THR A 187 -6.13 -1.51 -7.66
CA THR A 187 -4.77 -1.65 -7.10
C THR A 187 -4.57 -3.03 -6.49
N LEU A 188 -5.46 -3.50 -5.61
CA LEU A 188 -5.31 -4.84 -4.99
C LEU A 188 -5.25 -5.98 -6.02
N LYS A 189 -6.08 -5.93 -7.07
CA LYS A 189 -6.06 -6.93 -8.15
C LYS A 189 -4.76 -6.87 -8.96
N THR A 190 -4.23 -5.68 -9.17
CA THR A 190 -2.97 -5.46 -9.90
C THR A 190 -1.79 -5.93 -9.06
N ASP A 191 -1.76 -5.58 -7.78
CA ASP A 191 -0.75 -6.03 -6.82
C ASP A 191 -0.73 -7.56 -6.70
N LEU A 192 -1.90 -8.20 -6.58
CA LEU A 192 -1.98 -9.65 -6.52
C LEU A 192 -1.46 -10.30 -7.81
N ARG A 193 -1.76 -9.71 -8.97
CA ARG A 193 -1.25 -10.19 -10.26
C ARG A 193 0.26 -10.05 -10.35
N ALA A 194 0.83 -8.93 -9.93
CA ALA A 194 2.26 -8.70 -9.88
C ALA A 194 2.95 -9.73 -8.97
N LYS A 195 2.42 -9.92 -7.75
CA LYS A 195 2.93 -10.93 -6.81
C LYS A 195 2.92 -12.34 -7.38
N LEU A 196 1.81 -12.74 -8.02
CA LEU A 196 1.69 -14.06 -8.64
C LEU A 196 2.59 -14.20 -9.87
N ALA A 197 2.80 -13.15 -10.65
CA ALA A 197 3.71 -13.14 -11.79
C ALA A 197 5.16 -13.34 -11.34
N ALA A 198 5.64 -12.54 -10.37
CA ALA A 198 6.96 -12.67 -9.78
C ALA A 198 7.18 -14.07 -9.19
N LYS A 199 6.22 -14.58 -8.39
CA LYS A 199 6.27 -15.93 -7.83
C LYS A 199 6.38 -17.03 -8.89
N ARG A 200 5.56 -16.95 -9.96
CA ARG A 200 5.59 -17.94 -11.05
C ARG A 200 6.88 -17.87 -11.85
N LYS A 201 7.41 -16.67 -12.07
CA LYS A 201 8.68 -16.48 -12.78
C LYS A 201 9.84 -17.05 -11.96
N ALA A 202 9.91 -16.70 -10.68
CA ALA A 202 10.91 -17.25 -9.77
C ALA A 202 10.87 -18.79 -9.72
N ALA A 203 9.66 -19.38 -9.59
CA ALA A 203 9.49 -20.83 -9.57
C ALA A 203 9.96 -21.55 -10.85
N ARG A 204 10.02 -20.84 -11.98
CA ARG A 204 10.42 -21.42 -13.28
C ARG A 204 11.90 -21.24 -13.57
N HIS A 205 12.49 -20.13 -13.15
CA HIS A 205 13.81 -19.70 -13.63
C HIS A 205 14.87 -19.66 -12.53
N LEU A 206 14.48 -19.70 -11.25
CA LEU A 206 15.41 -19.70 -10.12
C LEU A 206 15.51 -21.11 -9.52
N GLU A 207 16.74 -21.56 -9.29
CA GLU A 207 17.05 -22.85 -8.70
C GLU A 207 17.56 -22.67 -7.27
N VAL A 208 17.11 -23.51 -6.35
CA VAL A 208 17.53 -23.47 -4.95
C VAL A 208 19.03 -23.78 -4.84
N ASN A 209 19.74 -23.06 -3.98
CA ASN A 209 21.19 -23.10 -3.80
C ASN A 209 21.98 -22.63 -5.03
N ARG A 210 21.36 -21.88 -5.93
CA ARG A 210 22.03 -21.20 -7.03
C ARG A 210 22.17 -19.72 -6.74
N ASP A 211 23.23 -19.13 -7.26
CA ASP A 211 23.47 -17.71 -7.13
C ASP A 211 22.58 -16.93 -8.08
N VAL A 212 22.10 -15.80 -7.57
CA VAL A 212 21.21 -14.90 -8.28
C VAL A 212 21.72 -13.49 -8.04
N LEU A 213 21.91 -12.75 -9.12
CA LEU A 213 22.25 -11.33 -9.03
C LEU A 213 20.97 -10.57 -8.77
N VAL A 214 20.85 -9.94 -7.60
CA VAL A 214 19.74 -9.03 -7.34
C VAL A 214 20.24 -7.61 -7.57
N ARG A 215 19.47 -6.82 -8.32
CA ARG A 215 19.86 -5.50 -8.79
C ARG A 215 18.70 -4.52 -8.68
N TYR A 216 18.98 -3.33 -8.15
CA TYR A 216 18.03 -2.23 -8.20
C TYR A 216 17.76 -1.84 -9.66
N ALA A 217 16.48 -1.76 -10.05
CA ALA A 217 16.09 -1.51 -11.43
C ALA A 217 16.56 -0.13 -11.95
N GLY A 218 16.74 0.84 -11.05
CA GLY A 218 17.28 2.17 -11.37
C GLY A 218 18.80 2.27 -11.29
N ALA A 219 19.53 1.18 -10.99
CA ALA A 219 20.98 1.22 -10.85
C ALA A 219 21.66 1.44 -12.21
N ASP A 220 22.30 2.60 -12.38
CA ASP A 220 23.03 3.00 -13.59
C ASP A 220 24.52 2.63 -13.55
N LYS A 221 25.05 2.31 -12.36
CA LYS A 221 26.49 2.05 -12.16
C LYS A 221 26.93 0.60 -12.29
N TYR A 222 26.04 -0.37 -12.49
CA TYR A 222 26.45 -1.77 -12.67
C TYR A 222 27.35 -1.93 -13.92
N PRO A 223 28.49 -2.67 -13.83
CA PRO A 223 28.96 -3.48 -12.70
C PRO A 223 29.96 -2.79 -11.78
N GLU A 224 30.09 -1.46 -11.88
CA GLU A 224 30.95 -0.65 -11.03
C GLU A 224 30.22 -0.24 -9.73
N GLN A 225 31.01 0.19 -8.74
CA GLN A 225 30.49 0.83 -7.54
C GLN A 225 30.39 2.35 -7.76
N HIS A 226 29.50 3.01 -7.04
CA HIS A 226 29.44 4.46 -7.05
C HIS A 226 30.78 5.05 -6.53
N PRO A 227 31.35 6.04 -7.23
CA PRO A 227 32.66 6.60 -6.90
C PRO A 227 32.67 7.43 -5.62
N ASP A 228 31.52 7.92 -5.18
CA ASP A 228 31.39 8.66 -3.92
C ASP A 228 31.53 7.71 -2.71
N GLU A 229 32.67 7.83 -2.02
CA GLU A 229 32.98 7.04 -0.84
C GLU A 229 32.22 7.48 0.42
N SER A 230 31.54 8.63 0.39
CA SER A 230 30.73 9.11 1.52
C SER A 230 29.37 8.40 1.63
N LEU A 231 28.93 7.73 0.56
CA LEU A 231 27.70 6.95 0.55
C LEU A 231 27.86 5.64 1.33
N LEU A 232 26.75 5.15 1.88
CA LEU A 232 26.72 3.86 2.55
C LEU A 232 27.08 2.72 1.57
N PRO A 233 27.70 1.62 2.02
CA PRO A 233 28.11 0.53 1.13
C PRO A 233 26.99 -0.01 0.23
N MET A 234 25.74 -0.08 0.72
CA MET A 234 24.58 -0.52 -0.08
C MET A 234 24.12 0.51 -1.10
N ASP A 235 24.30 1.81 -0.86
CA ASP A 235 24.04 2.86 -1.86
C ASP A 235 25.12 2.90 -2.93
N ARG A 236 26.36 2.57 -2.54
CA ARG A 236 27.48 2.48 -3.48
C ARG A 236 27.34 1.28 -4.41
N LYS A 237 26.72 0.20 -3.95
CA LYS A 237 26.61 -1.06 -4.69
C LYS A 237 25.17 -1.57 -4.63
N GLN A 238 24.30 -1.00 -5.47
CA GLN A 238 22.87 -1.35 -5.57
C GLN A 238 22.60 -2.65 -6.35
N TRP A 239 23.54 -3.60 -6.25
CA TRP A 239 23.47 -4.91 -6.88
C TRP A 239 24.38 -5.88 -6.11
N ARG A 240 23.94 -7.12 -5.90
CA ARG A 240 24.74 -8.13 -5.21
C ARG A 240 24.31 -9.55 -5.59
N LEU A 241 25.26 -10.47 -5.64
CA LEU A 241 25.01 -11.89 -5.77
C LEU A 241 24.60 -12.46 -4.41
N TRP A 242 23.50 -13.20 -4.39
CA TRP A 242 23.04 -13.93 -3.22
C TRP A 242 22.63 -15.34 -3.59
N THR A 243 22.81 -16.27 -2.66
CA THR A 243 22.35 -17.65 -2.85
C THR A 243 20.86 -17.74 -2.60
N TYR A 244 20.11 -18.19 -3.60
CA TYR A 244 18.65 -18.33 -3.52
C TYR A 244 18.26 -19.58 -2.72
N GLU A 245 17.48 -19.40 -1.66
CA GLU A 245 17.03 -20.52 -0.80
C GLU A 245 15.64 -21.04 -1.18
N GLY A 246 14.90 -20.30 -2.02
CA GLY A 246 13.58 -20.69 -2.49
C GLY A 246 12.48 -19.67 -2.24
N LEU A 247 11.24 -20.13 -2.40
CA LEU A 247 10.04 -19.31 -2.20
C LEU A 247 9.60 -19.35 -0.74
N ALA A 248 9.35 -18.17 -0.17
CA ALA A 248 8.63 -18.00 1.07
C ALA A 248 7.17 -17.59 0.80
N TRP A 249 6.36 -17.49 1.86
CA TRP A 249 4.96 -17.06 1.74
C TRP A 249 4.85 -15.57 1.39
N ASP A 250 5.87 -14.79 1.71
CA ASP A 250 5.98 -13.34 1.61
C ASP A 250 6.94 -12.86 0.52
N GLY A 251 7.82 -13.72 0.00
CA GLY A 251 8.75 -13.32 -1.06
C GLY A 251 9.75 -14.37 -1.51
N LEU A 252 10.84 -13.89 -2.13
CA LEU A 252 12.01 -14.67 -2.50
C LEU A 252 12.98 -14.69 -1.32
N ARG A 253 13.39 -15.88 -0.87
CA ARG A 253 14.31 -16.03 0.25
C ARG A 253 15.74 -16.22 -0.24
N PHE A 254 16.67 -15.53 0.41
CA PHE A 254 18.09 -15.57 0.13
C PHE A 254 18.89 -15.83 1.39
N SER A 255 20.01 -16.53 1.23
CA SER A 255 21.01 -16.69 2.28
C SER A 255 21.88 -15.44 2.30
N ILE A 256 21.89 -14.71 3.42
CA ILE A 256 22.67 -13.47 3.57
C ILE A 256 23.75 -13.59 4.66
N GLY A 257 23.62 -14.57 5.55
CA GLY A 257 24.55 -14.80 6.65
C GLY A 257 24.70 -16.28 6.95
N ARG A 258 25.93 -16.74 7.13
CA ARG A 258 26.22 -18.06 7.68
C ARG A 258 27.47 -17.96 8.53
N HIS A 259 27.33 -18.15 9.84
CA HIS A 259 28.38 -17.89 10.80
C HIS A 259 28.64 -19.13 11.64
N PHE A 260 29.88 -19.34 12.07
CA PHE A 260 30.14 -20.28 13.15
C PHE A 260 29.38 -19.84 14.40
N ALA A 261 28.77 -20.80 15.08
CA ALA A 261 28.03 -20.55 16.29
C ALA A 261 28.37 -21.56 17.38
N TRP A 262 28.07 -21.17 18.61
CA TRP A 262 28.23 -21.97 19.81
C TRP A 262 26.92 -21.97 20.59
N MET A 263 26.58 -23.10 21.19
CA MET A 263 25.48 -23.23 22.13
C MET A 263 25.89 -24.04 23.35
N GLY A 264 25.78 -23.42 24.52
CA GLY A 264 25.99 -24.06 25.80
C GLY A 264 24.85 -24.98 26.22
N PRO A 265 25.10 -25.91 27.16
CA PRO A 265 24.10 -26.84 27.67
C PRO A 265 22.94 -26.17 28.44
N ASP A 266 23.12 -24.92 28.89
CA ASP A 266 22.12 -24.07 29.54
C ASP A 266 21.27 -23.25 28.53
N GLY A 267 21.58 -23.37 27.25
CA GLY A 267 20.96 -22.61 26.16
C GLY A 267 21.55 -21.21 25.97
N SER A 268 22.68 -20.88 26.61
CA SER A 268 23.48 -19.72 26.21
C SER A 268 24.05 -19.92 24.83
N TRP A 269 24.20 -18.83 24.06
CA TRP A 269 24.65 -18.93 22.68
C TRP A 269 25.50 -17.72 22.27
N ASP A 270 26.33 -17.92 21.25
CA ASP A 270 27.12 -16.87 20.60
C ASP A 270 27.46 -17.27 19.16
N TRP A 271 27.97 -16.33 18.37
CA TRP A 271 28.36 -16.54 16.99
C TRP A 271 29.54 -15.65 16.56
N ALA A 272 30.29 -16.14 15.57
CA ALA A 272 31.44 -15.46 15.00
C ALA A 272 30.99 -14.31 14.06
N ARG A 273 30.89 -13.10 14.59
CA ARG A 273 30.43 -11.90 13.86
C ARG A 273 31.34 -11.47 12.71
N GLU A 274 32.63 -11.78 12.84
CA GLU A 274 33.70 -11.32 11.95
C GLU A 274 33.83 -12.15 10.66
N MET A 275 33.15 -13.30 10.57
CA MET A 275 33.20 -14.16 9.39
C MET A 275 31.80 -14.34 8.82
N ASN A 276 31.64 -14.46 7.49
CA ASN A 276 30.37 -14.85 6.86
C ASN A 276 30.63 -15.85 5.70
N ASP A 277 30.07 -17.05 5.80
CA ASP A 277 30.18 -18.16 4.84
C ASP A 277 28.95 -18.28 3.93
N ALA A 278 27.97 -17.37 4.02
CA ALA A 278 26.87 -17.29 3.05
C ALA A 278 27.39 -16.66 1.76
N ARG A 279 28.15 -17.47 1.01
CA ARG A 279 28.82 -17.03 -0.22
C ARG A 279 28.08 -17.54 -1.46
N PRO A 280 27.98 -16.70 -2.49
CA PRO A 280 27.71 -17.20 -3.82
C PRO A 280 28.81 -18.16 -4.26
N HIS A 281 28.45 -19.26 -4.93
CA HIS A 281 29.36 -20.23 -5.53
C HIS A 281 30.19 -19.64 -6.69
N PHE A 282 29.63 -18.70 -7.44
CA PHE A 282 30.25 -17.97 -8.53
C PHE A 282 30.30 -16.48 -8.17
N GLY A 283 31.49 -15.90 -8.05
CA GLY A 283 31.65 -14.50 -8.49
C GLY A 283 31.92 -13.38 -7.48
N ASP A 284 32.58 -13.60 -6.35
CA ASP A 284 33.19 -12.46 -5.61
C ASP A 284 34.67 -12.19 -6.01
N GLU A 285 35.33 -13.13 -6.70
CA GLU A 285 36.78 -12.99 -6.99
C GLU A 285 37.12 -11.88 -8.01
N HIS A 286 36.16 -11.48 -8.85
CA HIS A 286 36.37 -10.41 -9.84
C HIS A 286 36.05 -9.02 -9.29
N TRP A 287 35.23 -8.90 -8.24
CA TRP A 287 34.77 -7.62 -7.68
C TRP A 287 35.36 -7.31 -6.30
N GLU A 288 35.81 -8.31 -5.53
CA GLU A 288 36.16 -8.18 -4.11
C GLU A 288 37.48 -8.90 -3.73
N ARG A 289 38.52 -8.78 -4.58
CA ARG A 289 39.83 -9.45 -4.34
C ARG A 289 40.45 -9.12 -2.98
N SER A 290 40.46 -7.85 -2.57
CA SER A 290 41.04 -7.42 -1.29
C SER A 290 40.23 -7.89 -0.08
N GLU A 291 38.90 -8.03 -0.21
CA GLU A 291 38.07 -8.56 0.86
C GLU A 291 38.21 -10.08 0.98
N THR A 292 38.52 -10.77 -0.12
CA THR A 292 38.66 -12.23 -0.14
C THR A 292 39.78 -12.73 0.78
N GLU A 293 40.93 -12.06 0.80
CA GLU A 293 42.06 -12.42 1.67
C GLU A 293 41.75 -12.15 3.15
N ARG A 294 41.21 -10.97 3.47
CA ARG A 294 40.78 -10.63 4.83
C ARG A 294 39.78 -11.66 5.34
N ARG A 295 38.71 -11.93 4.58
CA ARG A 295 37.69 -12.92 4.93
C ARG A 295 38.26 -14.33 5.12
N ARG A 296 39.26 -14.75 4.32
CA ARG A 296 39.94 -16.05 4.51
C ARG A 296 40.66 -16.10 5.85
N LYS A 297 41.35 -15.03 6.23
CA LYS A 297 42.02 -14.90 7.53
C LYS A 297 41.01 -14.94 8.68
N ASP A 298 39.97 -14.10 8.60
CA ASP A 298 38.92 -13.99 9.63
C ASP A 298 38.24 -15.35 9.85
N ARG A 299 37.89 -16.04 8.75
CA ARG A 299 37.33 -17.39 8.80
C ARG A 299 38.28 -18.40 9.43
N HIS A 300 39.57 -18.38 9.09
CA HIS A 300 40.54 -19.36 9.62
C HIS A 300 40.74 -19.19 11.13
N GLN A 301 40.90 -17.94 11.59
CA GLN A 301 41.01 -17.62 13.02
C GLN A 301 39.78 -18.13 13.79
N MET A 302 38.58 -17.85 13.29
CA MET A 302 37.34 -18.28 13.95
C MET A 302 37.14 -19.80 13.85
N MET A 303 37.62 -20.44 12.78
CA MET A 303 37.55 -21.88 12.60
C MET A 303 38.43 -22.63 13.60
N GLU A 304 39.66 -22.16 13.87
CA GLU A 304 40.53 -22.76 14.90
C GLU A 304 39.85 -22.73 16.28
N PHE A 305 39.29 -21.58 16.66
CA PHE A 305 38.53 -21.46 17.90
C PHE A 305 37.30 -22.37 17.89
N TRP A 306 36.50 -22.36 16.82
CA TRP A 306 35.29 -23.15 16.72
C TRP A 306 35.56 -24.65 16.79
N MET A 307 36.65 -25.13 16.17
CA MET A 307 37.08 -26.54 16.23
C MET A 307 37.57 -26.96 17.62
N SER A 308 38.02 -26.01 18.44
CA SER A 308 38.41 -26.28 19.83
C SER A 308 37.21 -26.53 20.77
N LEU A 309 35.99 -26.18 20.33
CA LEU A 309 34.75 -26.39 21.10
C LEU A 309 34.28 -27.85 21.03
N PRO A 310 33.57 -28.36 22.06
CA PRO A 310 32.92 -29.66 22.01
C PRO A 310 32.01 -29.80 20.78
N GLU A 311 31.97 -30.97 20.15
CA GLU A 311 31.23 -31.17 18.89
C GLU A 311 29.73 -30.92 19.06
N GLU A 312 29.18 -31.31 20.21
CA GLU A 312 27.80 -31.11 20.61
C GLU A 312 27.41 -29.64 20.86
N GLU A 313 28.39 -28.77 21.10
CA GLU A 313 28.18 -27.33 21.34
C GLU A 313 28.43 -26.49 20.08
N ARG A 314 29.00 -27.09 19.02
CA ARG A 314 29.25 -26.42 17.75
C ARG A 314 27.96 -26.28 16.96
N GLY A 315 27.76 -25.14 16.33
CA GLY A 315 26.65 -24.90 15.41
C GLY A 315 26.96 -23.89 14.32
N TRP A 316 25.92 -23.60 13.54
CA TRP A 316 25.87 -22.60 12.49
C TRP A 316 24.72 -21.66 12.75
N LEU A 317 24.99 -20.36 12.73
CA LEU A 317 23.96 -19.33 12.64
C LEU A 317 23.75 -19.02 11.15
N GLU A 318 22.61 -19.43 10.61
CA GLU A 318 22.16 -19.11 9.25
C GLU A 318 21.18 -17.94 9.31
N VAL A 319 21.40 -16.91 8.51
CA VAL A 319 20.52 -15.75 8.41
C VAL A 319 19.99 -15.68 7.00
N SER A 320 18.69 -15.91 6.87
CA SER A 320 17.97 -15.74 5.62
C SER A 320 17.26 -14.40 5.59
N ALA A 321 17.22 -13.74 4.43
CA ALA A 321 16.43 -12.53 4.22
C ALA A 321 15.44 -12.70 3.07
N VAL A 322 14.37 -11.91 3.08
CA VAL A 322 13.29 -12.01 2.09
C VAL A 322 13.13 -10.73 1.30
N ILE A 323 13.12 -10.88 -0.03
CA ILE A 323 12.70 -9.83 -0.99
C ILE A 323 11.21 -10.02 -1.27
N PRO A 324 10.34 -9.05 -0.90
CA PRO A 324 8.91 -9.17 -1.13
C PRO A 324 8.57 -9.34 -2.62
N PHE A 325 7.56 -10.16 -2.94
CA PHE A 325 7.14 -10.34 -4.34
C PHE A 325 6.74 -9.04 -5.04
N GLN A 326 6.23 -8.07 -4.28
CA GLN A 326 5.85 -6.74 -4.81
C GLN A 326 7.06 -5.85 -5.12
N ASN A 327 8.22 -6.17 -4.54
CA ASN A 327 9.46 -5.46 -4.83
C ASN A 327 10.11 -5.98 -6.14
N VAL A 328 9.77 -7.19 -6.59
CA VAL A 328 10.33 -7.77 -7.81
C VAL A 328 9.66 -7.17 -9.05
N VAL A 329 10.46 -6.47 -9.86
CA VAL A 329 10.05 -5.93 -11.16
C VAL A 329 10.02 -7.03 -12.21
N GLU A 330 11.16 -7.72 -12.33
CA GLU A 330 11.38 -8.69 -13.40
C GLU A 330 12.50 -9.65 -13.03
N ILE A 331 12.49 -10.84 -13.64
CA ILE A 331 13.56 -11.84 -13.49
C ILE A 331 14.13 -12.14 -14.87
N ASP A 332 15.42 -11.92 -15.06
CA ASP A 332 16.17 -12.40 -16.21
C ASP A 332 16.72 -13.80 -15.89
N GLU A 333 16.42 -14.78 -16.73
CA GLU A 333 16.84 -16.17 -16.50
C GLU A 333 18.28 -16.45 -16.94
N HIS A 334 18.85 -15.60 -17.81
CA HIS A 334 20.16 -15.81 -18.41
C HIS A 334 21.24 -14.92 -17.79
N GLY A 335 20.86 -13.72 -17.36
CA GLY A 335 21.80 -12.71 -16.90
C GLY A 335 22.46 -11.98 -18.06
N ASP A 336 23.73 -11.60 -17.91
CA ASP A 336 24.48 -10.86 -18.93
C ASP A 336 25.92 -11.37 -19.09
N ASP A 337 26.71 -10.66 -19.89
CA ASP A 337 28.12 -10.97 -20.18
C ASP A 337 29.06 -10.76 -19.00
N ILE A 338 28.58 -10.17 -17.91
CA ILE A 338 29.35 -9.87 -16.71
C ILE A 338 29.01 -10.87 -15.59
N ALA A 339 27.73 -11.17 -15.39
CA ALA A 339 27.23 -12.14 -14.44
C ALA A 339 26.32 -13.16 -15.14
N GLU A 340 26.89 -14.34 -15.43
CA GLU A 340 26.22 -15.53 -15.99
C GLU A 340 25.35 -16.25 -14.94
N ALA A 341 24.48 -15.50 -14.27
CA ALA A 341 23.52 -15.97 -13.29
C ALA A 341 22.17 -15.30 -13.54
N PRO A 342 21.03 -15.89 -13.12
CA PRO A 342 19.75 -15.20 -13.20
C PRO A 342 19.79 -13.85 -12.48
N HIS A 343 19.16 -12.82 -13.05
CA HIS A 343 19.03 -11.51 -12.43
C HIS A 343 17.64 -11.30 -11.88
N VAL A 344 17.53 -10.70 -10.71
CA VAL A 344 16.26 -10.24 -10.13
C VAL A 344 16.31 -8.72 -10.00
N TYR A 345 15.48 -8.05 -10.77
CA TYR A 345 15.35 -6.59 -10.73
C TYR A 345 14.34 -6.18 -9.66
N VAL A 346 14.72 -5.24 -8.80
CA VAL A 346 13.90 -4.77 -7.66
C VAL A 346 13.59 -3.28 -7.73
N LEU A 347 12.42 -2.87 -7.21
CA LEU A 347 11.93 -1.48 -7.22
C LEU A 347 12.46 -0.62 -6.08
N ASP A 348 12.68 -1.23 -4.92
CA ASP A 348 13.05 -0.58 -3.67
C ASP A 348 14.39 -1.16 -3.21
N TRP A 349 15.29 -0.26 -2.84
CA TRP A 349 16.61 -0.57 -2.31
C TRP A 349 16.90 0.40 -1.16
N ASP A 350 16.89 -0.12 0.05
CA ASP A 350 17.21 0.65 1.25
C ASP A 350 18.73 0.74 1.46
N ALA A 351 19.19 1.89 1.94
CA ALA A 351 20.61 2.16 2.16
C ALA A 351 21.24 1.33 3.30
N SER A 352 20.43 0.82 4.22
CA SER A 352 20.87 -0.01 5.35
C SER A 352 20.60 -1.49 5.06
N ASP A 353 19.40 -1.77 4.58
CA ASP A 353 18.83 -3.12 4.51
C ASP A 353 18.82 -3.71 3.10
N GLY A 354 19.17 -2.92 2.07
CA GLY A 354 19.11 -3.33 0.68
C GLY A 354 17.67 -3.64 0.23
N PRO A 355 17.44 -4.70 -0.56
CA PRO A 355 16.12 -5.01 -1.10
C PRO A 355 15.23 -5.84 -0.17
N PHE A 356 15.68 -6.10 1.06
CA PHE A 356 15.05 -7.03 1.99
C PHE A 356 14.03 -6.33 2.90
N ALA A 357 13.00 -7.08 3.31
CA ALA A 357 11.97 -6.58 4.24
C ALA A 357 11.75 -7.48 5.46
N GLY A 358 12.53 -8.55 5.59
CA GLY A 358 12.40 -9.51 6.69
C GLY A 358 13.64 -10.40 6.81
N TRP A 359 14.01 -10.70 8.05
CA TRP A 359 15.20 -11.47 8.43
C TRP A 359 14.81 -12.63 9.34
N TYR A 360 15.39 -13.79 9.07
CA TYR A 360 15.08 -15.04 9.73
C TYR A 360 16.39 -15.70 10.18
N PRO A 361 16.91 -15.35 11.36
CA PRO A 361 18.04 -16.06 11.93
C PRO A 361 17.60 -17.48 12.32
N ARG A 362 18.47 -18.46 12.11
CA ARG A 362 18.31 -19.86 12.47
C ARG A 362 19.62 -20.38 13.03
N LEU A 363 19.57 -20.94 14.24
CA LEU A 363 20.70 -21.65 14.83
C LEU A 363 20.55 -23.15 14.57
N THR A 364 21.59 -23.76 14.02
CA THR A 364 21.66 -25.18 13.70
C THR A 364 22.86 -25.81 14.37
N LEU A 365 22.66 -26.81 15.24
CA LEU A 365 23.77 -27.53 15.88
C LEU A 365 24.39 -28.59 14.95
N GLY A 366 25.71 -28.71 15.01
CA GLY A 366 26.50 -29.75 14.33
C GLY A 366 26.18 -31.15 14.86
N GLY A 367 26.36 -32.17 14.03
CA GLY A 367 26.24 -33.58 14.42
C GLY A 367 24.83 -34.18 14.36
N THR A 368 23.79 -33.42 14.00
CA THR A 368 22.45 -33.98 13.76
C THR A 368 22.02 -33.80 12.31
N LEU A 369 21.61 -34.90 11.66
CA LEU A 369 21.13 -34.94 10.27
C LEU A 369 19.94 -33.98 10.02
N HIS A 370 19.25 -33.56 11.08
CA HIS A 370 18.15 -32.60 11.05
C HIS A 370 18.45 -31.57 12.14
N GLY A 371 19.11 -30.48 11.77
CA GLY A 371 19.46 -29.39 12.67
C GLY A 371 18.34 -29.09 13.67
N ARG A 372 18.64 -29.15 14.97
CA ARG A 372 17.67 -28.76 15.99
C ARG A 372 17.44 -27.25 15.86
N TYR A 373 16.19 -26.89 15.60
CA TYR A 373 15.74 -25.51 15.67
C TYR A 373 15.72 -25.07 17.14
N VAL A 374 16.41 -23.98 17.44
CA VAL A 374 16.39 -23.35 18.75
C VAL A 374 15.97 -21.90 18.56
N ASP A 375 14.94 -21.48 19.30
CA ASP A 375 14.54 -20.07 19.32
C ASP A 375 15.64 -19.25 20.02
N PHE A 376 16.04 -18.17 19.36
CA PHE A 376 16.98 -17.20 19.93
C PHE A 376 16.32 -16.48 21.08
N ASP A 377 16.84 -16.71 22.28
CA ASP A 377 16.58 -15.85 23.42
C ASP A 377 17.71 -14.81 23.49
N PRO A 378 17.46 -13.53 23.13
CA PRO A 378 18.49 -12.49 23.16
C PRO A 378 19.06 -12.28 24.56
N GLU A 379 18.34 -12.65 25.63
CA GLU A 379 18.82 -12.52 27.01
C GLU A 379 19.91 -13.56 27.36
N LYS A 380 20.09 -14.58 26.50
CA LYS A 380 21.07 -15.66 26.68
C LYS A 380 22.29 -15.53 25.77
N GLU A 381 22.37 -14.46 24.99
CA GLU A 381 23.55 -14.15 24.19
C GLU A 381 24.73 -13.82 25.10
N VAL A 382 25.89 -14.43 24.83
CA VAL A 382 27.14 -14.22 25.58
C VAL A 382 28.29 -13.95 24.62
N ASP A 383 29.39 -13.36 25.11
CA ASP A 383 30.61 -13.16 24.33
C ASP A 383 31.57 -14.34 24.51
N LYS A 384 31.37 -15.41 23.72
CA LYS A 384 32.16 -16.63 23.74
C LYS A 384 33.28 -16.62 22.69
N PHE A 385 32.98 -16.17 21.49
CA PHE A 385 33.95 -16.05 20.41
C PHE A 385 34.94 -14.91 20.72
N PRO A 386 36.23 -15.09 20.40
CA PRO A 386 37.21 -14.04 20.61
C PRO A 386 36.93 -12.84 19.71
N ALA A 387 37.27 -11.64 20.19
CA ALA A 387 37.33 -10.46 19.34
C ALA A 387 38.36 -10.67 18.21
N TYR A 388 38.15 -9.99 17.08
CA TYR A 388 39.09 -10.03 15.97
C TYR A 388 40.51 -9.65 16.40
N ASP A 389 41.50 -10.40 15.93
CA ASP A 389 42.91 -10.09 16.14
C ASP A 389 43.60 -9.87 14.78
N PRO A 390 43.92 -8.60 14.41
CA PRO A 390 44.54 -8.28 13.14
C PRO A 390 45.97 -8.86 13.01
N ASP A 391 46.63 -9.20 14.11
CA ASP A 391 47.99 -9.74 14.14
C ASP A 391 48.02 -11.28 14.24
N TRP A 392 46.85 -11.93 14.29
CA TRP A 392 46.75 -13.38 14.37
C TRP A 392 47.48 -14.04 13.19
N LYS A 393 48.23 -15.10 13.52
CA LYS A 393 48.94 -15.97 12.57
C LYS A 393 48.45 -17.40 12.79
N PRO A 394 48.10 -18.14 11.73
CA PRO A 394 47.72 -19.54 11.87
C PRO A 394 48.85 -20.31 12.56
N ALA A 395 48.47 -21.31 13.36
CA ALA A 395 49.47 -22.26 13.83
C ALA A 395 50.16 -22.88 12.60
N PRO A 396 51.50 -23.07 12.62
CA PRO A 396 52.17 -23.74 11.51
C PRO A 396 51.50 -25.10 11.32
N CYS A 397 51.02 -25.36 10.10
CA CYS A 397 50.46 -26.65 9.75
C CYS A 397 51.54 -27.69 10.07
N PRO A 398 51.25 -28.74 10.87
CA PRO A 398 52.24 -29.78 11.13
C PRO A 398 52.76 -30.26 9.79
N ALA A 399 54.08 -30.15 9.59
CA ALA A 399 54.72 -30.56 8.35
C ALA A 399 54.28 -31.99 8.04
N ASP A 400 53.75 -32.20 6.84
CA ASP A 400 53.34 -33.52 6.38
C ASP A 400 54.60 -34.39 6.38
N PRO A 401 54.73 -35.38 7.28
CA PRO A 401 55.96 -36.14 7.44
C PRO A 401 56.29 -36.99 6.20
N ASP A 402 55.35 -37.09 5.26
CA ASP A 402 55.47 -37.88 4.03
C ASP A 402 55.90 -37.06 2.80
N ASN A 403 56.20 -35.75 2.93
CA ASN A 403 56.63 -34.91 1.79
C ASN A 403 58.15 -34.65 1.71
N ASP A 404 58.94 -35.40 2.48
CA ASP A 404 60.42 -35.35 2.50
C ASP A 404 61.09 -36.50 1.72
N GLU A 405 60.38 -37.16 0.78
CA GLU A 405 61.04 -38.05 -0.17
C GLU A 405 61.06 -37.48 -1.59
N ALA A 406 62.30 -37.30 -2.06
CA ALA A 406 62.75 -37.13 -3.44
C ALA A 406 62.77 -35.72 -4.03
N VAL A 407 63.76 -34.91 -3.60
CA VAL A 407 64.70 -34.31 -4.56
C VAL A 407 66.11 -34.27 -3.94
N GLU A 408 66.85 -35.37 -4.05
CA GLU A 408 68.32 -35.34 -4.07
C GLU A 408 68.81 -36.20 -5.25
N ASP A 409 69.61 -35.53 -6.10
CA ASP A 409 70.41 -35.93 -7.27
C ASP A 409 69.76 -36.39 -8.59
#